data_AF-A0A1F2QS90-F1
#
_entry.id   AF-A0A1F2QS90-F1
#
_cell.length_a   1.000
_cell.length_b   1.000
_cell.length_c   1.000
_cell.angle_alpha   90.00
_cell.angle_beta   90.00
_cell.angle_gamma   90.00
#
_symmetry.space_group_name_H-M   'P 1'
#
loop_
_entity.id
_entity.type
_entity.pdbx_description
1 polymer ?
#
loop_
_entity_poly.entity_id
_entity_poly.type
_entity_poly.pdbx_seq_one_letter_code
_entity_poly.pdbx_strand_id
1 'polypeptide(L)'
;MVMDEDTCMVDVARRIMHFYAHESCGWCIPCREGTTWLRKMLERFHAGGGRREDIAQISELAKNMLGKTFCPLGDAAAMPTISIVEKFRDEFEEHLRAGDCPYARAAAGVGR
;
A
#
# COMPACT_ATOMS: atom_id res chain seq x y z
N MET A 1 -16.28 -0.75 2.29
CA MET A 1 -15.98 0.64 2.73
C MET A 1 -16.28 1.55 1.57
N VAL A 2 -16.80 2.74 1.83
CA VAL A 2 -16.97 3.81 0.83
C VAL A 2 -15.96 4.89 1.20
N MET A 3 -15.17 5.35 0.23
CA MET A 3 -14.18 6.42 0.37
C MET A 3 -14.53 7.50 -0.64
N ASP A 4 -14.35 8.76 -0.27
CA ASP A 4 -14.54 9.91 -1.17
C ASP A 4 -13.32 10.10 -2.09
N GLU A 5 -13.45 10.97 -3.08
CA GLU A 5 -12.40 11.28 -4.07
C GLU A 5 -11.21 12.06 -3.45
N ASP A 6 -11.41 12.59 -2.24
CA ASP A 6 -10.42 13.31 -1.45
C ASP A 6 -9.51 12.36 -0.64
N THR A 7 -9.86 11.08 -0.57
CA THR A 7 -9.10 10.07 0.17
C THR A 7 -7.87 9.60 -0.61
N CYS A 8 -6.68 9.79 -0.03
CA CYS A 8 -5.42 9.29 -0.58
C CYS A 8 -5.37 7.75 -0.64
N MET A 9 -5.40 7.17 -1.84
CA MET A 9 -5.34 5.72 -1.99
C MET A 9 -3.96 5.13 -1.67
N VAL A 10 -2.90 5.93 -1.78
CA VAL A 10 -1.55 5.55 -1.30
C VAL A 10 -1.53 5.37 0.23
N ASP A 11 -2.17 6.27 0.98
CA ASP A 11 -2.28 6.14 2.45
C ASP A 11 -3.21 4.99 2.84
N VAL A 12 -4.29 4.76 2.09
CA VAL A 12 -5.15 3.59 2.27
C VAL A 12 -4.35 2.30 2.12
N ALA A 13 -3.57 2.15 1.04
CA ALA A 13 -2.71 0.99 0.85
C ALA A 13 -1.70 0.83 2.00
N ARG A 14 -1.08 1.93 2.45
CA ARG A 14 -0.15 1.94 3.59
C ARG A 14 -0.81 1.45 4.87
N ARG A 15 -2.01 1.93 5.19
CA ARG A 15 -2.77 1.54 6.40
C ARG A 15 -3.19 0.07 6.36
N ILE A 16 -3.70 -0.40 5.22
CA ILE A 16 -4.07 -1.80 5.03
C ILE A 16 -2.84 -2.69 5.22
N MET A 17 -1.72 -2.34 4.59
CA MET A 17 -0.51 -3.14 4.69
C MET A 17 0.12 -3.11 6.08
N HIS A 18 0.03 -1.97 6.79
CA HIS A 18 0.43 -1.89 8.19
C HIS A 18 -0.37 -2.88 9.05
N PHE A 19 -1.68 -2.99 8.87
CA PHE A 19 -2.51 -3.98 9.57
C PHE A 19 -2.07 -5.42 9.26
N TYR A 20 -1.95 -5.79 7.98
CA TYR A 20 -1.55 -7.16 7.62
C TYR A 20 -0.14 -7.53 8.07
N ALA A 21 0.79 -6.58 8.06
CA ALA A 21 2.13 -6.79 8.60
C ALA A 21 2.11 -6.99 10.13
N HIS A 22 1.22 -6.30 10.85
CA HIS A 22 1.04 -6.47 12.30
C HIS A 22 0.41 -7.83 12.62
N GLU A 23 -0.66 -8.19 11.91
CA GLU A 23 -1.46 -9.39 12.17
C GLU A 23 -0.89 -10.67 11.53
N SER A 24 0.22 -10.56 10.81
CA SER A 24 0.90 -11.72 10.23
C SER A 24 1.42 -12.62 11.36
N CYS A 25 0.95 -13.88 11.41
CA CYS A 25 1.44 -14.89 12.35
C CYS A 25 2.91 -15.29 12.15
N GLY A 26 3.52 -14.91 11.02
CA GLY A 26 4.94 -15.10 10.75
C GLY A 26 5.34 -16.49 10.23
N TRP A 27 4.39 -17.41 10.00
CA TRP A 27 4.69 -18.79 9.60
C TRP A 27 5.35 -18.92 8.23
N CYS A 28 4.71 -18.38 7.17
CA CYS A 28 5.23 -18.48 5.81
C CYS A 28 6.06 -17.24 5.44
N ILE A 29 7.25 -17.49 4.87
CA ILE A 29 8.21 -16.46 4.43
C ILE A 29 7.56 -15.42 3.49
N PRO A 30 6.83 -15.78 2.42
CA PRO A 30 6.23 -14.80 1.52
C PRO A 30 5.25 -13.86 2.24
N CYS A 31 4.49 -14.33 3.23
CA CYS A 31 3.62 -13.46 4.03
C CYS A 31 4.43 -12.58 4.99
N ARG A 32 5.31 -13.18 5.81
CA ARG A 32 6.05 -12.47 6.86
C ARG A 32 6.95 -11.37 6.29
N GLU A 33 7.78 -11.73 5.32
CA GLU A 33 8.73 -10.80 4.72
C GLU A 33 8.00 -9.89 3.72
N GLY A 34 7.10 -10.43 2.90
CA GLY A 34 6.41 -9.67 1.87
C GLY A 34 5.58 -8.52 2.43
N THR A 35 4.75 -8.78 3.45
CA THR A 35 3.96 -7.72 4.11
C THR A 35 4.86 -6.66 4.78
N THR A 36 5.96 -7.09 5.41
CA THR A 36 6.93 -6.18 6.03
C THR A 36 7.59 -5.26 5.00
N TRP A 37 8.01 -5.80 3.85
CA TRP A 37 8.62 -5.02 2.77
C TRP A 37 7.61 -4.07 2.12
N LEU A 38 6.40 -4.56 1.79
CA LEU A 38 5.33 -3.72 1.23
C LEU A 38 4.99 -2.57 2.18
N ARG A 39 4.89 -2.82 3.49
CA ARG A 39 4.64 -1.77 4.49
C ARG A 39 5.72 -0.70 4.44
N LYS A 40 7.00 -1.09 4.50
CA LYS A 40 8.14 -0.15 4.46
C LYS A 40 8.19 0.65 3.16
N MET A 41 7.90 0.01 2.03
CA MET A 41 7.84 0.67 0.73
C MET A 41 6.74 1.73 0.70
N LEU A 42 5.54 1.38 1.15
CA LEU A 42 4.39 2.30 1.20
C LEU A 42 4.59 3.43 2.22
N GLU A 43 5.18 3.16 3.38
CA GLU A 43 5.55 4.18 4.37
C GLU A 43 6.54 5.18 3.79
N ARG A 44 7.63 4.70 3.16
CA ARG A 44 8.60 5.57 2.48
C ARG A 44 7.96 6.35 1.33
N PHE A 45 7.13 5.69 0.54
CA PHE A 45 6.50 6.31 -0.63
C PHE A 45 5.56 7.44 -0.21
N HIS A 46 4.72 7.19 0.80
CA HIS A 46 3.80 8.19 1.32
C HIS A 46 4.53 9.39 1.95
N ALA A 47 5.68 9.16 2.61
CA ALA A 47 6.50 10.21 3.22
C ALA A 47 7.37 11.02 2.23
N GLY A 48 7.05 11.00 0.94
CA GLY A 48 7.79 11.74 -0.10
C GLY A 48 9.09 11.09 -0.57
N GLY A 49 9.46 9.94 -0.02
CA GLY A 49 10.67 9.20 -0.39
C GLY A 49 10.47 8.21 -1.54
N GLY A 50 9.35 8.28 -2.26
CA GLY A 50 8.99 7.36 -3.34
C GLY A 50 9.84 7.57 -4.60
N ARG A 51 10.02 6.50 -5.37
CA ARG A 51 10.65 6.51 -6.70
C ARG A 51 9.72 5.90 -7.73
N ARG A 52 9.93 6.22 -9.00
CA ARG A 52 9.11 5.72 -10.11
C ARG A 52 9.12 4.19 -10.22
N GLU A 53 10.26 3.57 -9.90
CA GLU A 53 10.39 2.11 -9.92
C GLU A 53 9.60 1.44 -8.79
N ASP A 54 9.37 2.15 -7.68
CA ASP A 54 8.69 1.59 -6.51
C ASP A 54 7.23 1.23 -6.83
N ILE A 55 6.56 1.97 -7.73
CA ILE A 55 5.18 1.68 -8.15
C ILE A 55 5.07 0.26 -8.71
N ALA A 56 5.95 -0.08 -9.65
CA ALA A 56 6.00 -1.42 -10.23
C ALA A 56 6.44 -2.46 -9.19
N GLN A 57 7.45 -2.14 -8.39
CA GLN A 57 7.98 -3.06 -7.38
C GLN A 57 6.95 -3.44 -6.31
N ILE A 58 6.11 -2.49 -5.86
CA ILE A 58 5.03 -2.75 -4.90
C ILE A 58 4.04 -3.77 -5.48
N SER A 59 3.58 -3.56 -6.72
CA SER A 59 2.66 -4.48 -7.39
C SER A 59 3.29 -5.85 -7.61
N GLU A 60 4.54 -5.90 -8.10
CA GLU A 60 5.23 -7.17 -8.38
C GLU A 60 5.53 -7.96 -7.11
N LEU A 61 5.88 -7.31 -6.00
CA LEU A 61 6.06 -8.00 -4.73
C LEU A 61 4.73 -8.59 -4.22
N ALA A 62 3.63 -7.84 -4.33
CA ALA A 62 2.30 -8.35 -3.95
C ALA A 62 1.87 -9.54 -4.83
N LYS A 63 2.07 -9.48 -6.15
CA LYS A 63 1.82 -10.62 -7.06
C LYS A 63 2.67 -11.83 -6.72
N ASN A 64 3.90 -11.62 -6.26
CA ASN A 64 4.77 -12.71 -5.83
C ASN A 64 4.34 -13.37 -4.51
N MET A 65 3.52 -12.70 -3.70
CA MET A 65 2.91 -13.30 -2.51
C MET A 65 1.65 -14.09 -2.86
N LEU A 66 0.85 -13.59 -3.80
CA LEU A 66 -0.47 -14.15 -4.15
C LEU A 66 -0.37 -15.63 -4.56
N GLY A 67 -1.15 -16.48 -3.90
CA GLY A 67 -1.21 -17.92 -4.14
C GLY A 67 0.02 -18.71 -3.69
N LYS A 68 0.98 -18.05 -3.03
CA LYS A 68 2.22 -18.68 -2.51
C LYS A 68 2.31 -18.66 -0.99
N THR A 69 1.20 -18.41 -0.30
CA THR A 69 1.13 -18.36 1.16
C THR A 69 0.36 -19.56 1.73
N PHE A 70 0.62 -19.89 3.00
CA PHE A 70 0.02 -21.07 3.63
C PHE A 70 -1.47 -20.87 3.96
N CYS A 71 -1.85 -19.65 4.34
CA CYS A 71 -3.24 -19.31 4.67
C CYS A 71 -3.69 -18.07 3.88
N PRO A 72 -5.02 -17.83 3.77
CA PRO A 72 -5.55 -16.74 2.96
C PRO A 72 -5.18 -15.31 3.42
N LEU A 73 -4.56 -15.13 4.58
CA LEU A 73 -4.15 -13.80 5.06
C LEU A 73 -3.15 -13.14 4.11
N GLY A 74 -2.21 -13.92 3.56
CA GLY A 74 -1.23 -13.40 2.61
C GLY A 74 -1.86 -12.91 1.31
N ASP A 75 -2.82 -13.68 0.81
CA ASP A 75 -3.60 -13.30 -0.39
C ASP A 75 -4.49 -12.10 -0.11
N ALA A 76 -5.10 -12.03 1.08
CA ALA A 76 -5.91 -10.90 1.53
C ALA A 76 -5.09 -9.61 1.68
N ALA A 77 -3.79 -9.70 1.95
CA ALA A 77 -2.87 -8.57 1.90
C ALA A 77 -2.47 -8.18 0.47
N ALA A 78 -2.23 -9.17 -0.40
CA ALA A 78 -1.75 -8.95 -1.76
C ALA A 78 -2.81 -8.35 -2.70
N MET A 79 -4.03 -8.89 -2.70
CA MET A 79 -5.12 -8.48 -3.59
C MET A 79 -5.44 -6.97 -3.53
N PRO A 80 -5.65 -6.34 -2.35
CA PRO A 80 -5.92 -4.91 -2.29
C PRO A 80 -4.71 -4.09 -2.74
N THR A 81 -3.48 -4.48 -2.42
CA THR A 81 -2.27 -3.78 -2.88
C THR A 81 -2.16 -3.78 -4.40
N ILE A 82 -2.39 -4.92 -5.05
CA ILE A 82 -2.38 -5.03 -6.52
C ILE A 82 -3.46 -4.11 -7.10
N SER A 83 -4.70 -4.23 -6.61
CA SER A 83 -5.82 -3.44 -7.15
C SER A 83 -5.62 -1.93 -6.95
N ILE A 84 -5.04 -1.50 -5.82
CA ILE A 84 -4.83 -0.08 -5.55
C ILE A 84 -3.76 0.47 -6.49
N VAL A 85 -2.63 -0.22 -6.65
CA VAL A 85 -1.57 0.22 -7.55
C VAL A 85 -2.03 0.25 -9.01
N GLU A 86 -2.85 -0.72 -9.43
CA GLU A 86 -3.34 -0.79 -10.81
C GLU A 86 -4.38 0.29 -11.12
N LYS A 87 -5.35 0.51 -10.22
CA LYS A 87 -6.47 1.43 -10.47
C LYS A 87 -6.16 2.88 -10.16
N PHE A 88 -5.29 3.12 -9.18
CA PHE A 88 -4.94 4.45 -8.70
C PHE A 88 -3.48 4.80 -8.98
N ARG A 89 -2.92 4.21 -10.06
CA ARG A 89 -1.54 4.45 -10.49
C ARG A 89 -1.23 5.95 -10.63
N ASP A 90 -2.20 6.72 -11.10
CA ASP A 90 -2.06 8.16 -11.29
C ASP A 90 -1.82 8.89 -9.96
N GLU A 91 -2.47 8.49 -8.87
CA GLU A 91 -2.22 9.06 -7.54
C GLU A 91 -0.78 8.79 -7.06
N PHE A 92 -0.24 7.60 -7.35
CA PHE A 92 1.17 7.31 -7.05
C PHE A 92 2.10 8.22 -7.85
N GLU A 93 1.79 8.51 -9.11
CA GLU A 93 2.58 9.43 -9.91
C GLU A 93 2.47 10.88 -9.41
N GLU A 94 1.30 11.30 -8.93
CA GLU A 94 1.11 12.63 -8.33
C GLU A 94 1.95 12.80 -7.06
N HIS A 95 2.00 11.79 -6.18
CA HIS A 95 2.91 11.76 -5.04
C HIS A 95 4.38 11.98 -5.45
N LEU A 96 4.82 11.36 -6.56
CA LEU A 96 6.19 11.54 -7.06
C LEU A 96 6.44 12.96 -7.61
N ARG A 97 5.44 13.59 -8.22
CA ARG A 97 5.54 14.96 -8.75
C ARG A 97 5.51 15.99 -7.63
N ALA A 98 4.66 15.79 -6.62
CA ALA A 98 4.48 16.70 -5.50
C ALA A 98 5.61 16.61 -4.47
N GLY A 99 6.25 15.44 -4.34
CA GLY A 99 7.30 15.19 -3.34
C GLY A 99 6.78 14.99 -1.91
N ASP A 100 5.47 15.03 -1.71
CA ASP A 100 4.74 14.73 -0.47
C ASP A 100 3.29 14.33 -0.85
N CYS A 101 2.46 13.96 0.11
CA CYS A 101 1.06 13.59 -0.13
C CYS A 101 0.20 14.79 -0.58
N PRO A 102 -0.32 14.79 -1.83
CA PRO A 102 -1.12 15.91 -2.34
C PRO A 102 -2.52 15.97 -1.70
N TYR A 103 -3.01 14.86 -1.16
CA TYR A 103 -4.34 14.72 -0.53
C TYR A 103 -4.35 15.04 0.97
N ALA A 104 -3.20 15.32 1.58
CA ALA A 104 -3.08 15.53 3.04
C ALA A 104 -3.93 16.70 3.57
N ARG A 105 -4.28 17.68 2.71
CA ARG A 105 -5.09 18.83 3.10
C ARG A 105 -6.60 18.56 3.11
N ALA A 106 -7.09 17.54 2.39
CA ALA A 106 -8.50 17.21 2.34
C ALA A 106 -8.95 16.37 3.56
N ALA A 107 -8.08 15.48 4.05
CA ALA A 107 -8.34 14.68 5.26
C ALA A 107 -8.43 15.49 6.58
N ALA A 108 -7.96 16.74 6.60
CA ALA A 108 -8.03 17.62 7.77
C ALA A 108 -9.42 18.26 7.99
N GLY A 109 -10.39 18.03 7.09
CA GLY A 109 -11.74 18.61 7.14
C GLY A 109 -12.79 17.84 7.96
N VAL A 110 -12.51 16.61 8.40
CA VAL A 110 -13.43 15.82 9.23
C VAL A 110 -12.91 15.79 10.67
N GLY A 111 -13.19 16.87 11.40
CA GLY A 111 -12.96 16.91 12.84
C GLY A 111 -12.46 18.24 13.39
N ARG A 112 -13.28 19.30 13.28
CA ARG A 112 -13.41 20.29 14.35
C ARG A 112 -14.76 20.99 14.30
#